data_AF-A0A2V6KZ06-F1
#
_entry.id   AF-A0A2V6KZ06-F1
#
_cell.length_a   1.000
_cell.length_b   1.000
_cell.length_c   1.000
_cell.angle_alpha   90.00
_cell.angle_beta   90.00
_cell.angle_gamma   90.00
#
_symmetry.space_group_name_H-M   'P 1'
#
loop_
_entity.id
_entity.type
_entity.pdbx_description
1 polymer ?
#
loop_
_entity_poly.entity_id
_entity_poly.type
_entity_poly.pdbx_seq_one_letter_code
_entity_poly.pdbx_strand_id
1 'polypeptide(L)' 'MSVNELVERMKMSYMGIKQHCLTLQRDGYLDTWRRPQKMGRPEMVYRLTRRSHDLFQADSNQFTIELLKSAQEIYG' A
#
# COMPACT_ATOMS: atom_id res chain seq x y z
N MET A 1 -0.17 -3.79 -6.30
CA MET A 1 0.03 -3.19 -7.63
C MET A 1 1.30 -3.70 -8.27
N SER A 2 1.36 -3.85 -9.59
CA SER A 2 2.59 -4.17 -10.31
C SER A 2 3.46 -2.93 -10.55
N VAL A 3 4.71 -3.15 -10.99
CA VAL A 3 5.62 -2.04 -11.38
C VAL A 3 5.00 -1.21 -12.51
N ASN A 4 4.34 -1.84 -13.47
CA ASN A 4 3.71 -1.13 -14.59
C ASN A 4 2.55 -0.23 -14.11
N GLU A 5 1.66 -0.77 -13.26
CA GLU A 5 0.57 0.00 -12.65
C GLU A 5 1.11 1.20 -11.83
N LEU A 6 2.25 1.03 -11.16
CA LEU A 6 2.90 2.09 -10.39
C LEU A 6 3.57 3.14 -11.29
N VAL A 7 4.19 2.73 -12.41
CA VAL A 7 4.76 3.64 -13.41
C VAL A 7 3.70 4.57 -13.98
N GLU A 8 2.54 4.03 -14.34
CA GLU A 8 1.42 4.82 -14.88
C GLU A 8 0.94 5.89 -13.89
N ARG A 9 0.89 5.57 -12.59
CA ARG A 9 0.44 6.50 -11.56
C ARG A 9 1.49 7.52 -11.16
N MET A 10 2.74 7.11 -11.02
CA MET A 10 3.82 7.95 -10.51
C MET A 10 4.55 8.73 -11.61
N LYS A 11 4.32 8.39 -12.89
CA LYS A 11 4.96 9.03 -14.05
C LYS A 11 6.49 9.01 -13.97
N MET A 12 7.05 7.91 -13.47
CA MET A 12 8.50 7.67 -13.33
C MET A 12 8.95 6.52 -14.23
N SER A 13 10.26 6.38 -14.42
CA SER A 13 10.81 5.25 -15.19
C SER A 13 10.55 3.91 -14.49
N TYR A 14 10.38 2.86 -15.29
CA TYR A 14 10.16 1.50 -14.80
C TYR A 14 11.28 1.03 -13.84
N MET A 15 12.54 1.33 -14.18
CA MET A 15 13.67 0.98 -13.32
C MET A 15 13.68 1.77 -12.00
N GLY A 16 13.29 3.06 -12.02
CA GLY A 16 13.16 3.86 -10.81
C GLY A 16 12.10 3.26 -9.87
N ILE A 17 10.91 2.97 -10.39
CA ILE A 17 9.84 2.34 -9.61
C ILE A 17 10.24 0.96 -9.11
N LYS A 18 10.84 0.12 -9.96
CA LYS A 18 11.31 -1.21 -9.55
C LYS A 18 12.33 -1.11 -8.43
N GLN A 19 13.27 -0.17 -8.50
CA GLN A 19 14.27 0.04 -7.45
C GLN A 19 13.63 0.44 -6.13
N HIS A 20 12.66 1.37 -6.13
CA HIS A 20 11.91 1.73 -4.93
C HIS A 20 11.16 0.53 -4.33
N CYS A 21 10.50 -0.28 -5.17
CA CYS A 21 9.78 -1.46 -4.70
C CYS A 21 10.72 -2.49 -4.05
N LEU A 22 11.90 -2.72 -4.64
CA LEU A 22 12.90 -3.64 -4.08
C LEU A 22 13.44 -3.14 -2.74
N THR A 23 13.72 -1.84 -2.64
CA THR A 23 14.17 -1.22 -1.37
C THR A 23 13.09 -1.36 -0.29
N LEU A 24 11.84 -1.00 -0.60
CA LEU A 24 10.73 -1.10 0.36
C LEU A 24 10.42 -2.55 0.76
N GLN A 25 10.58 -3.51 -0.15
CA GLN A 25 10.44 -4.93 0.16
C GLN A 25 11.56 -5.40 1.10
N ARG A 26 12.82 -5.04 0.80
CA ARG A 26 13.97 -5.35 1.66
C ARG A 26 13.79 -4.77 3.06
N ASP A 27 13.24 -3.56 3.15
CA ASP A 27 13.00 -2.88 4.41
C ASP A 27 11.71 -3.36 5.12
N GLY A 28 10.99 -4.33 4.53
CA GLY A 28 9.83 -5.01 5.12
C GLY A 28 8.51 -4.24 5.01
N TYR A 29 8.45 -3.17 4.23
CA TYR A 29 7.22 -2.41 3.97
C TYR A 29 6.38 -3.00 2.85
N LEU A 30 6.96 -3.81 1.96
CA LEU A 30 6.23 -4.48 0.90
C LEU A 30 6.41 -6.00 0.94
N ASP A 31 5.32 -6.72 0.69
CA ASP A 31 5.33 -8.11 0.28
C ASP A 31 5.12 -8.23 -1.23
N THR A 32 5.54 -9.36 -1.79
CA THR A 32 5.32 -9.69 -3.21
C THR A 32 4.41 -10.89 -3.38
N TRP A 33 3.58 -10.85 -4.42
CA TRP A 33 2.72 -11.96 -4.82
C TRP A 33 2.74 -12.11 -6.34
N ARG A 34 2.56 -13.34 -6.83
CA ARG A 34 2.43 -13.62 -8.27
C ARG A 34 0.96 -13.67 -8.67
N ARG A 35 0.51 -12.66 -9.42
CA ARG A 35 -0.83 -12.57 -9.97
C ARG A 35 -0.87 -13.31 -11.33
N PRO A 36 -1.71 -14.34 -11.50
CA PRO A 36 -1.90 -14.97 -12.81
C PRO A 36 -2.36 -13.94 -13.84
N GLN A 37 -1.83 -14.03 -15.05
CA GLN A 37 -2.22 -13.18 -16.18
C GLN A 37 -2.90 -14.03 -17.25
N LYS A 38 -3.75 -13.39 -18.07
CA LYS A 38 -4.45 -14.05 -19.19
C LYS A 38 -3.48 -14.61 -20.24
N MET A 39 -2.30 -14.01 -20.39
CA MET A 39 -1.25 -14.42 -21.32
C MET A 39 0.13 -14.12 -20.72
N GLY A 40 1.11 -14.97 -21.02
CA GLY A 40 2.49 -14.79 -20.58
C GLY A 40 2.77 -15.28 -19.16
N ARG A 41 3.89 -14.81 -18.59
CA ARG A 41 4.31 -15.20 -17.23
C ARG A 41 3.45 -14.46 -16.19
N PRO A 42 3.22 -15.05 -15.01
CA PRO A 42 2.56 -14.35 -13.91
C PRO A 42 3.26 -13.03 -13.57
N GLU A 43 2.46 -12.04 -13.22
CA GLU A 43 2.94 -10.70 -12.89
C GLU A 43 3.26 -10.59 -11.41
N MET A 44 4.39 -9.97 -11.09
CA MET A 44 4.73 -9.65 -9.71
C MET A 44 4.01 -8.37 -9.28
N VAL A 45 3.21 -8.49 -8.22
CA VAL A 45 2.51 -7.37 -7.59
C VAL A 45 3.02 -7.17 -6.17
N TYR A 46 3.07 -5.92 -5.73
CA TYR A 46 3.45 -5.51 -4.40
C TYR A 46 2.23 -5.14 -3.55
N ARG A 47 2.30 -5.42 -2.25
CA ARG A 47 1.28 -5.09 -1.25
C ARG A 47 1.95 -4.55 0.00
N LEU A 48 1.34 -3.55 0.64
CA LEU A 48 1.80 -3.04 1.94
C LEU A 48 1.75 -4.15 3.00
N THR A 49 2.75 -4.18 3.86
CA THR A 49 2.76 -5.03 5.06
C THR A 49 2.18 -4.27 6.24
N ARG A 50 2.02 -4.95 7.38
CA ARG A 50 1.67 -4.28 8.64
C ARG A 50 2.69 -3.23 9.07
N ARG A 51 3.97 -3.38 8.72
CA ARG A 51 5.03 -2.41 9.06
C ARG A 51 4.78 -1.05 8.40
N SER A 52 4.11 -1.01 7.25
CA SER A 52 3.73 0.25 6.60
C SER A 52 2.76 1.09 7.44
N HIS A 53 2.08 0.48 8.40
CA HIS A 53 1.16 1.18 9.29
C HIS A 53 1.88 2.17 10.23
N ASP A 54 3.17 1.96 10.49
CA ASP A 54 4.01 2.91 11.23
C ASP A 54 4.25 4.20 10.43
N LEU A 55 4.17 4.13 9.09
CA LEU A 55 4.42 5.26 8.18
C LEU A 55 3.12 5.95 7.77
N PHE A 56 2.03 5.21 7.69
CA PHE A 56 0.73 5.70 7.27
C PHE A 56 -0.29 5.29 8.31
N GLN A 57 -0.99 6.27 8.91
CA GLN A 57 -2.16 5.98 9.72
C GLN A 57 -3.12 5.17 8.85
N ALA A 58 -3.32 3.90 9.18
CA ALA A 58 -4.37 3.13 8.53
C ALA A 58 -5.69 3.68 9.01
N ASP A 59 -6.65 3.74 8.10
CA ASP A 59 -8.03 4.13 8.35
C ASP A 59 -8.76 3.22 9.36
N SER A 60 -8.06 2.27 10.00
CA SER A 60 -8.60 1.33 11.00
C SER A 60 -9.20 2.00 12.23
N ASN A 61 -8.97 3.29 12.44
CA ASN A 61 -9.52 4.02 13.58
C ASN A 61 -10.70 4.92 13.22
N GLN A 62 -11.22 4.87 11.99
CA GLN A 62 -12.36 5.70 11.58
C GLN A 62 -13.56 5.51 12.52
N PHE A 63 -13.87 4.27 12.90
CA PHE A 63 -14.93 3.97 13.87
C PHE A 63 -14.64 4.54 15.27
N THR A 64 -13.40 4.45 15.75
CA THR A 64 -13.00 5.04 17.04
C THR A 64 -13.10 6.56 17.01
N ILE A 65 -12.74 7.19 15.89
CA ILE A 65 -12.86 8.64 15.70
C ILE A 65 -14.34 9.05 15.64
N GLU A 66 -15.18 8.31 14.94
CA GLU A 66 -16.63 8.55 14.88
C GLU A 66 -17.27 8.40 16.26
N LEU A 67 -16.92 7.36 17.02
CA LEU A 67 -17.41 7.17 18.39
C LEU A 67 -17.01 8.34 19.32
N LEU A 68 -15.75 8.79 19.25
CA LEU A 68 -15.27 9.93 20.03
C LEU A 68 -16.01 11.22 19.65
N LYS A 69 -16.27 11.44 18.35
CA LYS A 69 -17.07 12.58 17.88
C LYS A 69 -18.51 12.53 18.41
N SER A 70 -19.17 11.38 18.33
CA SER A 70 -20.53 11.23 18.88
C SER A 70 -20.57 11.41 20.39
N ALA A 71 -19.58 10.93 21.13
CA ALA A 71 -19.49 11.19 22.57
C ALA A 71 -19.32 12.69 22.87
N GLN A 72 -18.51 13.39 22.07
CA GLN A 72 -18.34 14.84 22.19
C GLN A 72 -19.63 15.60 21.88
N GLU A 73 -20.43 15.16 20.91
CA GLU A 73 -21.73 15.78 20.60
C GLU A 73 -22.79 15.58 21.70
N ILE A 74 -22.72 14.46 22.44
CA ILE A 74 -23.68 14.14 23.51
C ILE A 74 -23.32 14.83 24.83
N TYR A 75 -22.02 14.98 25.12
CA TYR A 75 -21.53 15.44 26.43
C TYR A 75 -20.76 16.76 26.39
N GLY A 76 -20.60 17.38 25.22
CA GLY A 76 -19.93 18.66 24.99
C GLY A 76 -20.87 19.83 24.80
#